data_AF-G2HJI0-F1
#
_entry.id   AF-G2HJI0-F1
#
_cell.length_a   1.000
_cell.length_b   1.000
_cell.length_c   1.000
_cell.angle_alpha   90.00
_cell.angle_beta   90.00
_cell.angle_gamma   90.00
#
_symmetry.space_group_name_H-M   'P 1'
#
loop_
_entity.id
_entity.type
_entity.pdbx_description
1 polymer ?
#
loop_
_entity_poly.entity_id
_entity_poly.type
_entity_poly.pdbx_seq_one_letter_code
_entity_poly.pdbx_strand_id
1 'polypeptide(L)'
;MEALCSVLRTLATDSNKYRAKADRRRQRSTFRAVLHSVEGGECEEEIVRFGFEVLYMDSWARHRIYTAFKEVLGSGMHHHLQNNELLRDIFGLGPVLLLDATALKACKVPRFEKHLYNAAAFKARTKARSRVRDKRADIL
;
A
#
# COMPACT_ATOMS: atom_id res chain seq x y z
N MET A 1 10.71 -25.57 -3.69
CA MET A 1 10.69 -24.10 -3.83
C MET A 1 11.09 -23.66 -5.24
N GLU A 2 12.21 -24.16 -5.78
CA GLU A 2 12.79 -23.70 -7.05
C GLU A 2 11.87 -23.86 -8.28
N ALA A 3 11.19 -25.00 -8.41
CA ALA A 3 10.23 -25.22 -9.50
C ALA A 3 9.06 -24.20 -9.47
N LEU A 4 8.57 -23.85 -8.28
CA LEU A 4 7.53 -22.83 -8.10
C LEU A 4 8.06 -21.44 -8.48
N CYS A 5 9.23 -21.05 -7.98
CA CYS A 5 9.84 -19.76 -8.32
C CYS A 5 10.12 -19.63 -9.82
N SER A 6 10.54 -20.71 -10.50
CA SER A 6 10.70 -20.74 -11.95
C SER A 6 9.40 -20.41 -12.69
N VAL A 7 8.31 -21.09 -12.33
CA VAL A 7 6.98 -20.83 -12.92
C VAL A 7 6.52 -19.38 -12.64
N LEU A 8 6.69 -18.90 -11.42
CA LEU A 8 6.33 -17.52 -11.05
C LEU A 8 7.15 -16.47 -11.82
N ARG A 9 8.44 -16.71 -12.06
CA ARG A 9 9.29 -15.84 -12.90
C ARG A 9 8.79 -15.79 -14.34
N THR A 10 8.42 -16.94 -14.93
CA THR A 10 7.81 -16.98 -16.27
C THR A 10 6.52 -16.16 -16.33
N LEU A 11 5.65 -16.28 -15.33
CA LEU A 11 4.40 -15.51 -15.26
C LEU A 11 4.62 -14.00 -15.00
N ALA A 12 5.63 -13.65 -14.20
CA ALA A 12 6.03 -12.26 -13.93
C ALA A 12 6.60 -11.54 -15.17
N THR A 13 7.05 -12.30 -16.17
CA THR A 13 7.63 -11.84 -17.43
C THR A 13 6.77 -12.15 -18.66
N ASP A 14 5.53 -12.64 -18.46
CA ASP A 14 4.65 -13.13 -19.51
C ASP A 14 4.52 -12.16 -20.71
N SER A 15 4.87 -12.67 -21.89
CA SER A 15 4.86 -11.96 -23.16
C SER A 15 3.83 -12.51 -24.16
N ASN A 16 3.00 -13.47 -23.72
CA ASN A 16 2.08 -14.21 -24.57
C ASN A 16 1.03 -13.33 -25.24
N LYS A 17 1.16 -13.10 -26.55
CA LYS A 17 0.33 -12.15 -27.32
C LYS A 17 -1.14 -12.55 -27.43
N TYR A 18 -1.51 -13.81 -27.18
CA TYR A 18 -2.90 -14.28 -27.21
C TYR A 18 -3.78 -13.72 -26.07
N ARG A 19 -3.17 -13.20 -24.98
CA ARG A 19 -3.90 -12.56 -23.87
C ARG A 19 -4.21 -11.09 -24.17
N ALA A 20 -5.16 -10.47 -23.47
CA ALA A 20 -5.34 -9.03 -23.59
C ALA A 20 -4.13 -8.27 -23.00
N LYS A 21 -3.81 -7.09 -23.56
CA LYS A 21 -2.70 -6.25 -23.08
C LYS A 21 -2.90 -5.80 -21.62
N ALA A 22 -4.13 -5.47 -21.24
CA ALA A 22 -4.48 -5.07 -19.88
C ALA A 22 -4.26 -6.22 -18.88
N ASP A 23 -4.70 -7.42 -19.23
CA ASP A 23 -4.56 -8.60 -18.38
C ASP A 23 -3.11 -8.99 -18.18
N ARG A 24 -2.30 -9.02 -19.25
CA ARG A 24 -0.85 -9.24 -19.14
C ARG A 24 -0.18 -8.23 -18.23
N ARG A 25 -0.59 -6.95 -18.30
CA ARG A 25 -0.04 -5.91 -17.42
C ARG A 25 -0.41 -6.18 -15.96
N ARG A 26 -1.68 -6.51 -15.68
CA ARG A 26 -2.17 -6.82 -14.34
C ARG A 26 -1.48 -8.07 -13.77
N GLN A 27 -1.48 -9.17 -14.53
CA GLN A 27 -0.85 -10.44 -14.13
C GLN A 27 0.63 -10.27 -13.81
N ARG A 28 1.41 -9.63 -14.70
CA ARG A 28 2.84 -9.39 -14.41
C ARG A 28 3.05 -8.56 -13.14
N SER A 29 2.21 -7.56 -12.90
CA SER A 29 2.27 -6.78 -11.67
C SER A 29 2.04 -7.65 -10.44
N THR A 30 0.99 -8.47 -10.45
CA THR A 30 0.65 -9.38 -9.35
C THR A 30 1.73 -10.44 -9.13
N PHE A 31 2.19 -11.12 -10.19
CA PHE A 31 3.18 -12.17 -10.07
C PHE A 31 4.55 -11.66 -9.66
N ARG A 32 4.93 -10.42 -9.98
CA ARG A 32 6.15 -9.81 -9.42
C ARG A 32 6.05 -9.62 -7.91
N ALA A 33 4.92 -9.13 -7.41
CA ALA A 33 4.70 -8.97 -5.97
C ALA A 33 4.70 -10.32 -5.25
N VAL A 34 4.02 -11.33 -5.81
CA VAL A 34 4.00 -12.69 -5.26
C VAL A 34 5.40 -13.30 -5.26
N LEU A 35 6.11 -13.23 -6.40
CA LEU A 35 7.48 -13.75 -6.50
C LEU A 35 8.41 -13.10 -5.48
N HIS A 36 8.34 -11.77 -5.35
CA HIS A 36 9.11 -11.03 -4.35
C HIS A 36 8.82 -11.53 -2.92
N SER A 37 7.54 -11.73 -2.58
CA SER A 37 7.19 -12.23 -1.24
C SER A 37 7.61 -13.69 -1.00
N VAL A 38 7.59 -14.53 -2.05
CA VAL A 38 7.97 -15.94 -1.94
C VAL A 38 9.48 -16.11 -1.84
N GLU A 39 10.25 -15.26 -2.54
CA GLU A 39 11.72 -15.30 -2.51
C GLU A 39 12.32 -14.53 -1.34
N GLY A 40 11.79 -13.34 -1.02
CA GLY A 40 12.31 -12.43 0.00
C GLY A 40 11.62 -12.53 1.36
N GLY A 41 10.47 -13.20 1.45
CA GLY A 41 9.70 -13.36 2.69
C GLY A 41 8.90 -12.13 3.12
N GLU A 42 9.03 -11.00 2.42
CA GLU A 42 8.38 -9.73 2.77
C GLU A 42 7.23 -9.39 1.82
N CYS A 43 6.10 -9.00 2.40
CA CYS A 43 4.97 -8.42 1.67
C CYS A 43 5.17 -6.91 1.54
N GLU A 44 4.82 -6.34 0.39
CA GLU A 44 4.72 -4.89 0.24
C GLU A 44 3.68 -4.36 1.22
N GLU A 45 4.04 -3.34 2.00
CA GLU A 45 3.13 -2.69 2.93
C GLU A 45 2.26 -1.67 2.19
N GLU A 46 0.93 -1.88 2.22
CA GLU A 46 -0.02 -0.93 1.67
C GLU A 46 -0.79 -0.24 2.80
N ILE A 47 -1.02 1.06 2.64
CA ILE A 47 -1.60 1.90 3.67
C ILE A 47 -2.97 2.42 3.19
N VAL A 48 -4.03 2.07 3.92
CA VAL A 48 -5.39 2.60 3.69
C VAL A 48 -5.69 3.65 4.76
N ARG A 49 -5.78 4.91 4.36
CA ARG A 49 -6.15 6.01 5.26
C ARG A 49 -7.66 6.20 5.25
N PHE A 50 -8.28 6.18 6.42
CA PHE A 50 -9.72 6.38 6.57
C PHE A 50 -9.99 7.33 7.75
N GLY A 51 -10.60 8.48 7.47
CA GLY A 51 -10.75 9.55 8.48
C GLY A 51 -9.40 9.98 9.05
N PHE A 52 -9.21 9.78 10.37
CA PHE A 52 -7.98 10.10 11.09
C PHE A 52 -7.09 8.88 11.35
N GLU A 53 -7.56 7.70 10.98
CA GLU A 53 -6.88 6.44 11.25
C GLU A 53 -6.29 5.87 9.96
N VAL A 54 -5.38 4.93 10.16
CA VAL A 54 -4.61 4.32 9.11
C VAL A 54 -4.59 2.82 9.34
N LEU A 55 -5.07 2.05 8.36
CA LEU A 55 -4.94 0.61 8.32
C LEU A 55 -3.68 0.24 7.54
N TYR A 56 -2.79 -0.51 8.20
CA TYR A 56 -1.59 -1.07 7.60
C TYR A 56 -1.89 -2.51 7.12
N MET A 57 -1.78 -2.71 5.81
CA MET A 57 -1.86 -4.02 5.17
C MET A 57 -0.43 -4.52 4.98
N ASP A 58 0.06 -5.26 5.97
CA ASP A 58 1.43 -5.77 6.04
C ASP A 58 1.54 -7.25 5.63
N SER A 59 0.43 -7.87 5.24
CA SER A 59 0.35 -9.31 4.99
C SER A 59 -0.73 -9.64 3.95
N TRP A 60 -0.47 -10.67 3.17
CA TRP A 60 -1.41 -11.19 2.16
C TRP A 60 -2.77 -11.58 2.77
N ALA A 61 -2.78 -12.10 4.00
CA ALA A 61 -4.01 -12.44 4.71
C ALA A 61 -4.88 -11.18 4.94
N ARG A 62 -4.29 -10.10 5.47
CA ARG A 62 -5.02 -8.83 5.67
C ARG A 62 -5.49 -8.24 4.35
N HIS A 63 -4.64 -8.25 3.31
CA HIS A 63 -5.05 -7.81 1.97
C HIS A 63 -6.25 -8.59 1.43
N ARG A 64 -6.28 -9.91 1.60
CA ARG A 64 -7.38 -10.76 1.14
C ARG A 64 -8.68 -10.48 1.90
N ILE A 65 -8.60 -10.38 3.23
CA ILE A 65 -9.76 -10.04 4.07
C ILE A 65 -10.30 -8.65 3.69
N TYR A 66 -9.43 -7.65 3.57
CA TYR A 66 -9.80 -6.30 3.15
C TYR A 66 -10.45 -6.28 1.77
N THR A 67 -9.89 -7.01 0.81
CA THR A 67 -10.43 -7.08 -0.55
C THR A 67 -11.83 -7.70 -0.56
N ALA A 68 -12.04 -8.78 0.19
CA ALA A 68 -13.35 -9.44 0.30
C ALA A 68 -14.41 -8.48 0.88
N PHE A 69 -14.10 -7.77 1.97
CA PHE A 69 -15.01 -6.77 2.53
C PHE A 69 -15.23 -5.60 1.58
N LYS A 70 -14.19 -5.14 0.88
CA LYS A 70 -14.30 -4.04 -0.08
C LYS A 70 -15.19 -4.40 -1.28
N GLU A 71 -15.14 -5.63 -1.77
CA GLU A 71 -16.01 -6.10 -2.86
C GLU A 71 -17.49 -6.13 -2.44
N VAL A 72 -17.78 -6.49 -1.19
CA VAL A 72 -19.15 -6.56 -0.65
C VAL A 72 -19.68 -5.18 -0.25
N LEU A 73 -18.88 -4.40 0.49
CA LEU A 73 -19.29 -3.12 1.09
C LEU A 73 -19.13 -1.94 0.13
N GLY A 74 -18.28 -2.06 -0.89
CA GLY A 74 -18.04 -1.03 -1.88
C GLY A 74 -17.67 0.33 -1.26
N SER A 75 -18.47 1.36 -1.56
CA SER A 75 -18.29 2.70 -1.01
C SER A 75 -18.46 2.79 0.51
N GLY A 76 -19.15 1.82 1.12
CA GLY A 76 -19.36 1.74 2.58
C GLY A 76 -18.12 1.31 3.37
N MET A 77 -17.05 0.84 2.72
CA MET A 77 -15.87 0.27 3.41
C MET A 77 -15.25 1.24 4.43
N HIS A 78 -15.14 2.53 4.10
CA HIS A 78 -14.58 3.53 5.01
C HIS A 78 -15.45 3.73 6.25
N HIS A 79 -16.78 3.76 6.07
CA HIS A 79 -17.72 3.91 7.17
C HIS A 79 -17.65 2.72 8.13
N HIS A 80 -17.58 1.50 7.60
CA HIS A 80 -17.47 0.30 8.44
C HIS A 80 -16.12 0.20 9.16
N LEU A 81 -15.01 0.63 8.55
CA LEU A 81 -13.72 0.70 9.26
C LEU A 81 -13.76 1.63 10.48
N GLN A 82 -14.57 2.69 10.44
CA GLN A 82 -14.69 3.64 11.53
C GLN A 82 -15.65 3.18 12.62
N ASN A 83 -16.81 2.66 12.22
CA ASN A 83 -17.96 2.54 13.13
C ASN A 83 -18.36 1.09 13.43
N ASN A 84 -17.81 0.09 12.75
CA ASN A 84 -18.19 -1.31 12.95
C ASN A 84 -17.17 -2.03 13.86
N GLU A 85 -17.59 -2.33 15.09
CA GLU A 85 -16.75 -3.02 16.08
C GLU A 85 -16.18 -4.34 15.56
N LEU A 86 -16.98 -5.19 14.90
CA LEU A 86 -16.51 -6.46 14.35
C LEU A 86 -15.38 -6.25 13.34
N LEU A 87 -15.53 -5.28 12.43
CA LEU A 87 -14.53 -5.04 11.39
C LEU A 87 -13.27 -4.43 12.01
N ARG A 88 -13.42 -3.61 13.04
CA ARG A 88 -12.29 -3.07 13.81
C ARG A 88 -11.53 -4.14 14.57
N ASP A 89 -12.22 -5.12 15.15
CA ASP A 89 -11.60 -6.26 15.82
C ASP A 89 -10.85 -7.15 14.83
N ILE A 90 -11.44 -7.42 13.65
CA ILE A 90 -10.79 -8.20 12.58
C ILE A 90 -9.47 -7.56 12.13
N PHE A 91 -9.43 -6.22 12.04
CA PHE A 91 -8.24 -5.49 11.62
C PHE A 91 -7.37 -4.98 12.78
N GLY A 92 -7.73 -5.25 14.03
CA GLY A 92 -7.00 -4.79 15.21
C GLY A 92 -6.92 -3.26 15.34
N LEU A 93 -7.94 -2.53 14.88
CA LEU A 93 -7.99 -1.06 14.92
C LEU A 93 -8.33 -0.50 16.31
N GLY A 94 -8.74 -1.37 17.25
CA GLY A 94 -9.20 -0.97 18.58
C GLY A 94 -10.65 -0.46 18.58
N PRO A 95 -11.13 0.10 19.70
CA PRO A 95 -12.52 0.55 19.83
C PRO A 95 -12.87 1.68 18.85
N VAL A 96 -14.16 1.85 18.58
CA VAL A 96 -14.67 2.94 17.72
C VAL A 96 -14.28 4.30 18.31
N LEU A 97 -13.71 5.17 17.47
CA LEU A 97 -13.35 6.51 17.89
C LEU A 97 -14.60 7.40 18.00
N LEU A 98 -15.01 7.70 19.23
CA LEU A 98 -16.04 8.70 19.53
C LEU A 98 -15.40 10.09 19.61
N LEU A 99 -14.98 10.62 18.46
CA LEU A 99 -14.43 11.98 18.39
C LEU A 99 -15.58 12.98 18.24
N ASP A 100 -15.67 13.92 19.19
CA ASP A 100 -16.55 15.07 19.05
C ASP A 100 -15.99 16.11 18.06
N ALA A 101 -16.82 17.05 17.61
CA ALA A 101 -16.44 18.05 16.61
C ALA A 101 -15.24 18.93 17.05
N THR A 102 -15.01 19.07 18.36
CA THR A 102 -13.91 19.79 18.97
C THR A 102 -12.60 19.02 18.89
N ALA A 103 -12.61 17.73 19.24
CA ALA A 103 -11.48 16.82 19.11
C ALA A 103 -11.06 16.66 17.64
N LEU A 104 -12.02 16.55 16.72
CA LEU A 104 -11.79 16.53 15.27
C LEU A 104 -11.03 17.78 14.77
N LYS A 105 -11.28 18.95 15.35
CA LYS A 105 -10.56 20.18 15.01
C LYS A 105 -9.15 20.19 15.61
N ALA A 106 -8.98 19.69 16.83
CA ALA A 106 -7.69 19.59 17.50
C ALA A 106 -6.72 18.64 16.80
N CYS A 107 -7.22 17.55 16.19
CA CYS A 107 -6.40 16.61 15.41
C CYS A 107 -5.88 17.18 14.07
N LYS A 108 -6.31 18.37 13.64
CA LYS A 108 -5.85 18.98 12.39
C LYS A 108 -4.47 19.58 12.57
N VAL A 109 -3.48 18.98 11.90
CA VAL A 109 -2.13 19.54 11.80
C VAL A 109 -2.20 20.93 11.14
N PRO A 110 -1.66 21.98 11.78
CA PRO A 110 -1.58 23.31 11.22
C PRO A 110 -0.93 23.33 9.83
N ARG A 111 -1.43 24.20 8.93
CA ARG A 111 -0.94 24.31 7.55
C ARG A 111 0.58 24.55 7.49
N PHE A 112 1.10 25.39 8.39
CA PHE A 112 2.51 25.71 8.47
C PHE A 112 3.37 24.49 8.84
N GLU A 113 2.96 23.73 9.84
CA GLU A 113 3.66 22.51 10.27
C GLU A 113 3.65 21.45 9.18
N LYS A 114 2.49 21.22 8.53
CA LYS A 114 2.39 20.32 7.38
C LYS A 114 3.31 20.75 6.23
N HIS A 115 3.42 22.05 5.96
CA HIS A 115 4.34 22.57 4.95
C HIS A 115 5.79 22.31 5.31
N LEU A 116 6.20 22.61 6.55
CA LEU A 116 7.56 22.42 7.02
C LEU A 116 7.98 20.94 6.99
N TYR A 117 7.10 20.05 7.47
CA TYR A 117 7.32 18.60 7.42
C TYR A 117 7.53 18.10 5.98
N ASN A 118 6.64 18.50 5.06
CA ASN A 118 6.74 18.10 3.65
C ASN A 118 8.00 18.68 2.98
N ALA A 119 8.38 19.92 3.29
CA ALA A 119 9.60 20.55 2.78
C ALA A 119 10.85 19.81 3.28
N ALA A 120 10.90 19.44 4.57
CA ALA A 120 11.98 18.66 5.14
C ALA A 120 12.09 17.27 4.47
N ALA A 121 10.97 16.56 4.32
CA ALA A 121 10.93 15.27 3.64
C ALA A 121 11.35 15.36 2.17
N PHE A 122 10.94 16.42 1.45
CA PHE A 122 11.36 16.67 0.07
C PHE A 122 12.86 16.94 -0.05
N LYS A 123 13.42 17.77 0.85
CA LYS A 123 14.86 18.08 0.89
C LYS A 123 15.67 16.82 1.19
N ALA A 124 15.26 16.01 2.17
CA ALA A 124 15.91 14.74 2.50
C ALA A 124 15.91 13.78 1.30
N ARG A 125 14.76 13.62 0.63
CA ARG A 125 14.64 12.77 -0.57
C ARG A 125 15.54 13.24 -1.72
N THR A 126 15.61 14.55 -1.95
CA THR A 126 16.48 15.12 -2.99
C THR A 126 17.95 14.84 -2.70
N LYS A 127 18.40 15.04 -1.47
CA LYS A 127 19.77 14.73 -1.03
C LYS A 127 20.10 13.24 -1.14
N ALA A 128 19.18 12.35 -0.78
CA ALA A 128 19.39 10.91 -0.90
C ALA A 128 19.51 10.48 -2.37
N ARG A 129 18.64 11.02 -3.23
CA ARG A 129 18.62 10.68 -4.67
C ARG A 129 19.80 11.26 -5.43
N SER A 130 20.28 12.46 -5.09
CA SER A 130 21.42 13.07 -5.80
C SER A 130 22.67 12.18 -5.79
N ARG A 131 22.86 11.38 -4.73
CA ARG A 131 23.96 10.41 -4.62
C ARG A 131 23.95 9.30 -5.69
N VAL A 132 22.80 9.00 -6.27
CA VAL A 132 22.61 7.89 -7.23
C VAL A 132 22.13 8.37 -8.60
N ARG A 133 21.92 9.68 -8.79
CA ARG A 133 21.42 10.24 -10.06
C ARG A 133 22.44 10.12 -11.18
N ASP A 134 23.71 10.31 -10.87
CA ASP A 134 24.79 10.31 -11.87
C ASP A 134 25.25 8.89 -12.24
N LYS A 135 24.50 7.85 -11.83
CA LYS A 135 24.80 6.44 -12.15
C LYS A 135 24.92 6.15 -13.65
N ARG A 136 24.30 6.97 -14.50
CA ARG A 136 24.33 6.87 -15.97
C ARG A 136 24.84 8.15 -16.63
N ALA A 137 25.60 8.96 -15.89
CA ALA A 137 26.19 10.15 -16.48
C ALA A 137 27.35 9.70 -17.39
N ASP A 138 27.36 10.18 -18.63
CA ASP A 138 28.48 10.02 -19.54
C ASP A 138 29.55 11.04 -19.14
N ILE A 139 30.33 10.70 -18.10
CA ILE A 139 31.45 11.50 -17.61
C ILE A 139 32.67 11.11 -18.43
N LEU A 140 33.24 12.09 -19.14
CA LEU A 140 34.47 11.98 -19.93
C LEU A 140 35.72 11.88 -19.04
#